data_AF-A0AA41Z1X4-F1
#
_entry.id   AF-A0AA41Z1X4-F1
#
_cell.length_a   1.000
_cell.length_b   1.000
_cell.length_c   1.000
_cell.angle_alpha   90.00
_cell.angle_beta   90.00
_cell.angle_gamma   90.00
#
_symmetry.space_group_name_H-M   'P 1'
#
loop_
_entity.id
_entity.type
_entity.pdbx_description
1 polymer ?
#
loop_
_entity_poly.entity_id
_entity_poly.type
_entity_poly.pdbx_seq_one_letter_code
_entity_poly.pdbx_strand_id
1 'polypeptide(L)'
;MLAFLAPGSPATLAFLFACLLLVLVFEFSNGVHDTANAVATVIYTHSLKPVPAVVWSGLMNFLGVILGGIAVAFALVELIPPDVLSPPDGGVAVGMLAALFITALAWNVGTWLLGLPNSSSHSLIGALIGIAVENSWCTGAGSATALTGTRSGACWPHC
;
A
#
# COMPACT_ATOMS: atom_id res chain seq x y z
N MET A 1 -2.70 1.40 -28.73
CA MET A 1 -1.53 0.64 -28.21
C MET A 1 -1.73 0.13 -26.78
N LEU A 2 -2.80 0.54 -26.05
CA LEU A 2 -3.23 -0.01 -24.75
C LEU A 2 -4.30 -1.13 -24.87
N ALA A 3 -4.31 -1.92 -25.96
CA ALA A 3 -5.29 -3.00 -26.13
C ALA A 3 -5.06 -4.16 -25.15
N PHE A 4 -3.85 -4.28 -24.59
CA PHE A 4 -3.48 -5.30 -23.61
C PHE A 4 -4.02 -5.00 -22.19
N LEU A 5 -4.42 -3.76 -21.89
CA LEU A 5 -4.98 -3.35 -20.60
C LEU A 5 -6.50 -3.13 -20.65
N ALA A 6 -7.16 -3.55 -21.74
CA ALA A 6 -8.60 -3.44 -21.86
C ALA A 6 -9.32 -4.12 -20.67
N PRO A 7 -10.42 -3.54 -20.15
CA PRO A 7 -11.16 -4.14 -19.05
C PRO A 7 -11.64 -5.55 -19.46
N GLY A 8 -11.14 -6.57 -18.77
CA GLY A 8 -11.41 -7.99 -19.07
C GLY A 8 -10.31 -8.73 -19.84
N SER A 9 -9.21 -8.08 -20.21
CA SER A 9 -8.05 -8.75 -20.81
C SER A 9 -7.34 -9.66 -19.78
N PRO A 10 -6.71 -10.78 -20.22
CA PRO A 10 -5.98 -11.68 -19.31
C PRO A 10 -4.80 -10.98 -18.63
N ALA A 11 -4.25 -9.93 -19.25
CA ALA A 11 -3.13 -9.21 -18.70
C ALA A 11 -3.56 -8.21 -17.62
N THR A 12 -4.69 -7.51 -17.77
CA THR A 12 -5.27 -6.71 -16.68
C THR A 12 -5.55 -7.58 -15.46
N LEU A 13 -6.11 -8.79 -15.66
CA LEU A 13 -6.31 -9.74 -14.57
C LEU A 13 -4.99 -10.18 -13.93
N ALA A 14 -3.96 -10.49 -14.72
CA ALA A 14 -2.65 -10.85 -14.19
C ALA A 14 -2.04 -9.72 -13.34
N PHE A 15 -2.15 -8.46 -13.77
CA PHE A 15 -1.70 -7.32 -12.98
C PHE A 15 -2.53 -7.12 -11.70
N LEU A 16 -3.86 -7.30 -11.75
CA LEU A 16 -4.68 -7.24 -10.54
C LEU A 16 -4.31 -8.33 -9.54
N PHE A 17 -4.04 -9.55 -10.00
CA PHE A 17 -3.53 -10.63 -9.15
C PHE A 17 -2.15 -10.29 -8.58
N ALA A 18 -1.25 -9.71 -9.37
CA ALA A 18 0.06 -9.27 -8.89
C ALA A 18 -0.08 -8.17 -7.81
N CYS A 19 -0.97 -7.19 -8.02
CA CYS A 19 -1.29 -6.17 -7.03
C CYS A 19 -1.89 -6.78 -5.75
N LEU A 20 -2.81 -7.75 -5.87
CA LEU A 20 -3.36 -8.46 -4.72
C LEU A 20 -2.25 -9.15 -3.91
N LEU A 21 -1.32 -9.84 -4.58
CA LEU A 21 -0.18 -10.46 -3.91
C LEU A 21 0.70 -9.43 -3.21
N LEU A 22 0.99 -8.29 -3.85
CA LEU A 22 1.75 -7.20 -3.24
C LEU A 22 1.06 -6.64 -1.98
N VAL A 23 -0.25 -6.44 -2.03
CA VAL A 23 -1.06 -5.99 -0.88
C VAL A 23 -1.01 -7.00 0.25
N LEU A 24 -1.15 -8.30 -0.04
CA LEU A 24 -1.07 -9.35 0.98
C LEU A 24 0.31 -9.40 1.65
N VAL A 25 1.39 -9.20 0.89
CA VAL A 25 2.75 -9.15 1.42
C VAL A 25 2.96 -7.88 2.26
N PHE A 26 2.42 -6.75 1.82
CA PHE A 26 2.45 -5.50 2.58
C PHE A 26 1.73 -5.64 3.92
N GLU A 27 0.53 -6.21 3.94
CA GLU A 27 -0.24 -6.46 5.16
C GLU A 27 0.47 -7.45 6.10
N PHE A 28 1.08 -8.50 5.54
CA PHE A 28 1.90 -9.41 6.33
C PHE A 28 3.08 -8.68 6.99
N SER A 29 3.80 -7.84 6.24
CA SER A 29 4.89 -7.02 6.77
C SER A 29 4.43 -6.07 7.88
N ASN A 30 3.23 -5.47 7.73
CA ASN A 30 2.61 -4.63 8.75
C ASN A 30 2.37 -5.41 10.04
N GLY A 31 1.76 -6.60 9.95
CA GLY A 31 1.50 -7.45 11.12
C GLY A 31 2.77 -7.91 11.84
N VAL A 32 3.88 -8.12 11.12
CA VAL A 32 5.19 -8.43 11.72
C VAL A 32 5.73 -7.25 12.52
N HIS A 33 5.64 -6.02 12.00
CA HIS A 33 6.06 -4.82 12.72
C HIS A 33 5.24 -4.59 14.00
N ASP A 34 3.92 -4.75 13.91
CA ASP A 34 3.02 -4.60 15.06
C ASP A 34 3.30 -5.68 16.11
N THR A 35 3.59 -6.90 15.67
CA THR A 35 3.99 -8.00 16.55
C THR A 35 5.32 -7.70 17.24
N ALA A 36 6.32 -7.20 16.52
CA ALA A 36 7.61 -6.85 17.09
C ALA A 36 7.48 -5.76 18.17
N ASN A 37 6.69 -4.71 17.89
CA ASN A 37 6.46 -3.61 18.83
C ASN A 37 5.70 -4.07 20.08
N ALA A 38 4.65 -4.88 19.92
CA ALA A 38 3.87 -5.39 21.04
C ALA A 38 4.67 -6.37 21.92
N VAL A 39 5.38 -7.30 21.30
CA VAL A 39 6.13 -8.36 22.00
C VAL A 39 7.38 -7.80 22.71
N ALA A 40 8.03 -6.78 22.16
CA ALA A 40 9.22 -6.17 22.76
C ALA A 40 8.96 -5.68 24.20
N THR A 41 7.82 -5.04 24.45
CA THR A 41 7.47 -4.51 25.78
C THR A 41 7.33 -5.63 26.82
N VAL A 42 6.60 -6.69 26.49
CA VAL A 42 6.27 -7.80 27.38
C VAL A 42 7.49 -8.65 27.72
N ILE A 43 8.42 -8.81 26.77
CA ILE A 43 9.70 -9.49 27.01
C ILE A 43 10.61 -8.62 27.88
N TYR A 44 10.70 -7.31 27.60
CA TYR A 44 11.56 -6.39 28.36
C TYR A 44 11.12 -6.24 29.81
N THR A 45 9.81 -6.24 30.10
CA THR A 45 9.28 -6.23 31.47
C THR A 45 9.30 -7.60 32.14
N HIS A 46 9.81 -8.64 31.47
CA HIS A 46 9.82 -10.03 31.94
C HIS A 46 8.43 -10.56 32.33
N SER A 47 7.36 -9.99 31.79
CA SER A 47 5.99 -10.40 32.13
C SER A 47 5.60 -11.71 31.47
N LEU A 48 6.13 -12.02 30.29
CA LEU A 48 5.86 -13.27 29.56
C LEU A 48 7.11 -13.79 28.84
N LYS A 49 7.21 -15.11 28.66
CA LYS A 49 8.31 -15.73 27.88
C LYS A 49 8.18 -15.38 26.38
N PRO A 50 9.29 -15.38 25.61
CA PRO A 50 9.27 -14.96 24.20
C PRO A 50 8.31 -15.77 23.30
N VAL A 51 8.30 -17.08 23.46
CA VAL A 51 7.47 -17.99 22.65
C VAL A 51 5.96 -17.71 22.84
N PRO A 52 5.40 -17.70 24.06
CA PRO A 52 3.98 -17.38 24.24
C PRO A 52 3.64 -15.93 23.90
N ALA A 53 4.57 -14.99 24.03
CA ALA A 53 4.33 -13.59 23.65
C ALA A 53 4.05 -13.44 22.15
N VAL A 54 4.82 -14.13 21.29
CA VAL A 54 4.60 -14.13 19.84
C VAL A 54 3.28 -14.81 19.47
N VAL A 55 2.94 -15.93 20.12
CA VAL A 55 1.67 -16.63 19.89
C VAL A 55 0.48 -15.74 20.28
N TRP A 56 0.54 -15.07 21.42
CA TRP A 56 -0.50 -14.14 21.85
C TRP A 56 -0.64 -12.96 20.91
N SER A 57 0.46 -12.39 20.44
CA SER A 57 0.43 -11.28 19.48
C SER A 57 -0.19 -11.69 18.15
N GLY A 58 0.17 -12.86 17.62
CA GLY A 58 -0.45 -13.41 16.40
C GLY A 58 -1.94 -13.67 16.57
N LEU A 59 -2.37 -14.22 17.71
CA LEU A 59 -3.78 -14.43 18.02
C LEU A 59 -4.56 -13.11 18.08
N MET A 60 -4.00 -12.08 18.71
CA MET A 60 -4.64 -10.76 18.81
C MET A 60 -4.71 -10.05 17.46
N ASN A 61 -3.68 -10.16 16.62
CA ASN A 61 -3.71 -9.66 15.24
C ASN A 61 -4.81 -10.33 14.42
N PHE A 62 -4.93 -11.65 14.53
CA PHE A 62 -5.96 -12.42 13.83
C PHE A 62 -7.38 -12.06 14.33
N LEU A 63 -7.56 -11.94 15.64
CA LEU A 63 -8.81 -11.48 16.25
C LEU A 63 -9.18 -10.06 15.80
N GLY A 64 -8.20 -9.16 15.67
CA GLY A 64 -8.40 -7.81 15.17
C GLY A 64 -9.01 -7.80 13.77
N VAL A 65 -8.54 -8.67 12.87
CA VAL A 65 -9.10 -8.80 11.51
C VAL A 65 -10.51 -9.41 11.53
N ILE A 66 -10.74 -10.46 12.33
CA ILE A 66 -12.07 -11.10 12.43
C ILE A 66 -13.12 -10.15 13.00
N LEU A 67 -12.77 -9.43 14.07
CA LEU A 67 -13.69 -8.53 14.76
C LEU A 67 -13.85 -7.19 14.02
N GLY A 68 -12.77 -6.70 13.40
CA GLY A 68 -12.79 -5.48 12.60
C GLY A 68 -13.48 -5.66 11.24
N GLY A 69 -13.49 -6.88 10.69
CA GLY A 69 -14.20 -7.22 9.47
C GLY A 69 -13.93 -6.24 8.33
N ILE A 70 -14.99 -5.67 7.76
CA ILE A 70 -14.91 -4.76 6.61
C ILE A 70 -14.31 -3.40 7.00
N ALA A 71 -14.38 -2.99 8.27
CA ALA A 71 -13.87 -1.69 8.71
C ALA A 71 -12.35 -1.55 8.54
N VAL A 72 -11.61 -2.65 8.71
CA VAL A 72 -10.15 -2.68 8.47
C VAL A 72 -9.84 -2.48 6.98
N ALA A 73 -10.64 -3.10 6.10
CA ALA A 73 -10.51 -2.91 4.65
C ALA A 73 -10.87 -1.47 4.24
N PHE A 74 -11.89 -0.87 4.84
CA PHE A 74 -12.25 0.53 4.59
C PHE A 74 -11.16 1.50 5.06
N ALA A 75 -10.49 1.24 6.17
CA ALA A 75 -9.41 2.11 6.65
C ALA A 75 -8.25 2.21 5.63
N LEU A 76 -7.96 1.13 4.89
CA LEU A 76 -6.97 1.15 3.80
C LEU A 76 -7.50 1.87 2.56
N VAL A 77 -8.77 1.66 2.20
CA VAL A 77 -9.41 2.33 1.06
C VAL A 77 -9.50 3.83 1.27
N GLU A 78 -9.82 4.28 2.49
CA GLU A 78 -9.85 5.70 2.87
C GLU A 78 -8.45 6.34 2.84
N LEU A 79 -7.39 5.55 2.99
CA LEU A 79 -6.01 6.03 2.88
C LEU A 79 -5.58 6.24 1.41
N ILE A 80 -6.29 5.64 0.45
CA ILE A 80 -6.01 5.75 -0.99
C ILE A 80 -6.98 6.79 -1.60
N PRO A 81 -6.47 7.88 -2.20
CA PRO A 81 -7.30 8.87 -2.86
C PRO A 81 -8.16 8.23 -3.96
N PRO A 82 -9.46 8.57 -4.04
CA PRO A 82 -10.37 8.01 -5.04
C PRO A 82 -9.91 8.30 -6.48
N ASP A 83 -9.11 9.34 -6.69
CA ASP A 83 -8.52 9.70 -7.98
C ASP A 83 -7.54 8.64 -8.52
N VAL A 84 -6.89 7.86 -7.64
CA VAL A 84 -6.05 6.70 -8.04
C VAL A 84 -6.91 5.51 -8.46
N LEU A 85 -8.12 5.41 -7.89
CA LEU A 85 -9.04 4.30 -8.10
C LEU A 85 -9.95 4.48 -9.33
N SER A 86 -10.06 5.68 -9.90
CA SER A 86 -10.90 5.94 -11.09
C SER A 86 -10.29 6.93 -12.10
N PRO A 87 -9.17 6.58 -12.76
CA PRO A 87 -8.70 7.34 -13.91
C PRO A 87 -9.64 7.16 -15.12
N PRO A 88 -9.82 8.20 -15.97
CA PRO A 88 -10.84 8.25 -17.03
C PRO A 88 -10.85 7.08 -18.03
N ASP A 89 -9.73 6.37 -18.17
CA ASP A 89 -9.53 5.34 -19.21
C ASP A 89 -9.34 3.91 -18.66
N GLY A 90 -9.42 3.69 -17.33
CA GLY A 90 -9.37 2.36 -16.69
C GLY A 90 -8.04 1.58 -16.75
N GLY A 91 -7.23 1.77 -17.79
CA GLY A 91 -5.93 1.08 -17.98
C GLY A 91 -4.78 1.68 -17.16
N VAL A 92 -4.88 2.94 -16.76
CA VAL A 92 -3.80 3.68 -16.05
C VAL A 92 -3.79 3.40 -14.54
N ALA A 93 -4.94 3.00 -13.96
CA ALA A 93 -5.10 2.78 -12.51
C ALA A 93 -4.15 1.69 -11.98
N VAL A 94 -4.02 0.62 -12.77
CA VAL A 94 -3.34 -0.60 -12.33
C VAL A 94 -1.83 -0.38 -12.18
N GLY A 95 -1.23 0.43 -13.08
CA GLY A 95 0.18 0.82 -12.98
C GLY A 95 0.46 1.71 -11.76
N MET A 96 -0.43 2.65 -11.47
CA MET A 96 -0.33 3.52 -10.28
C MET A 96 -0.44 2.71 -8.98
N LEU A 97 -1.41 1.80 -8.89
CA LEU A 97 -1.58 0.89 -7.76
C LEU A 97 -0.34 0.00 -7.56
N ALA A 98 0.22 -0.54 -8.64
CA ALA A 98 1.44 -1.34 -8.56
C ALA A 98 2.63 -0.50 -8.05
N ALA A 99 2.85 0.71 -8.58
CA ALA A 99 3.93 1.60 -8.14
C ALA A 99 3.79 2.02 -6.67
N LEU A 100 2.56 2.27 -6.22
CA LEU A 100 2.22 2.60 -4.83
C LEU A 100 2.64 1.48 -3.89
N PHE A 101 2.15 0.26 -4.13
CA PHE A 101 2.42 -0.87 -3.24
C PHE A 101 3.86 -1.35 -3.32
N ILE A 102 4.52 -1.30 -4.49
CA ILE A 102 5.94 -1.65 -4.61
C ILE A 102 6.79 -0.67 -3.79
N THR A 103 6.54 0.64 -3.89
CA THR A 103 7.28 1.66 -3.13
C THR A 103 7.03 1.52 -1.63
N ALA A 104 5.77 1.39 -1.22
CA ALA A 104 5.41 1.25 0.19
C ALA A 104 5.99 -0.05 0.80
N LEU A 105 5.93 -1.18 0.07
CA LEU A 105 6.50 -2.44 0.51
C LEU A 105 8.04 -2.39 0.57
N ALA A 106 8.69 -1.84 -0.46
CA ALA A 106 10.14 -1.70 -0.49
C ALA A 106 10.65 -0.87 0.69
N TRP A 107 9.93 0.20 1.05
CA TRP A 107 10.26 1.00 2.23
C TRP A 107 9.99 0.26 3.54
N ASN A 108 8.86 -0.44 3.67
CA ASN A 108 8.56 -1.27 4.84
C ASN A 108 9.65 -2.32 5.09
N VAL A 109 9.99 -3.11 4.07
CA VAL A 109 11.06 -4.13 4.17
C VAL A 109 12.44 -3.49 4.35
N GLY A 110 12.72 -2.38 3.67
CA GLY A 110 13.99 -1.65 3.80
C GLY A 110 14.24 -1.14 5.21
N THR A 111 13.23 -0.52 5.84
CA THR A 111 13.33 -0.07 7.23
C THR A 111 13.49 -1.22 8.21
N TRP A 112 12.86 -2.37 7.94
CA TRP A 112 13.04 -3.59 8.72
C TRP A 112 14.50 -4.10 8.67
N LEU A 113 15.08 -4.14 7.47
CA LEU A 113 16.50 -4.52 7.29
C LEU A 113 17.45 -3.54 8.01
N LEU A 114 17.05 -2.28 8.15
CA LEU A 114 17.81 -1.25 8.85
C LEU A 114 17.50 -1.14 10.35
N GLY A 115 16.52 -1.91 10.86
CA GLY A 115 16.10 -1.89 12.27
C GLY A 115 15.44 -0.58 12.72
N LEU A 116 14.88 0.21 11.79
CA LEU A 116 14.24 1.49 12.09
C LEU A 116 12.74 1.30 12.35
N PRO A 117 12.18 1.92 13.40
CA PRO A 117 10.73 1.93 13.60
C PRO A 117 10.06 2.67 12.43
N ASN A 118 9.13 2.00 11.74
CA ASN A 118 8.43 2.53 10.58
C ASN A 118 6.92 2.59 10.82
N SER A 119 6.28 3.65 10.34
CA SER A 119 4.82 3.77 10.20
C SER A 119 4.39 3.49 8.76
N SER A 120 3.62 2.42 8.57
CA SER A 120 3.09 2.01 7.27
C SER A 120 2.17 3.05 6.64
N SER A 121 1.42 3.82 7.44
CA SER A 121 0.57 4.90 6.94
C SER A 121 1.37 6.04 6.32
N HIS A 122 2.50 6.44 6.93
CA HIS A 122 3.40 7.45 6.34
C HIS A 122 4.07 6.96 5.06
N SER A 123 4.39 5.67 5.01
CA SER A 123 4.95 5.05 3.80
C SER A 123 3.96 5.10 2.64
N LEU A 124 2.67 4.87 2.91
CA LEU A 124 1.61 4.89 1.91
C LEU A 124 1.31 6.32 1.42
N ILE A 125 1.27 7.30 2.32
CA ILE A 125 1.15 8.73 1.98
C ILE A 125 2.36 9.21 1.17
N GLY A 126 3.58 8.81 1.53
CA GLY A 126 4.79 9.15 0.78
C GLY A 126 4.78 8.59 -0.65
N ALA A 127 4.34 7.34 -0.82
CA ALA A 127 4.18 6.72 -2.14
C ALA A 127 3.14 7.46 -3.01
N LEU A 128 2.03 7.90 -2.41
CA LEU A 128 1.00 8.70 -3.08
C LEU A 128 1.55 10.06 -3.56
N ILE A 129 2.30 10.75 -2.71
CA ILE A 129 2.97 12.01 -3.10
C ILE A 129 3.96 11.75 -4.24
N GLY A 130 4.71 10.65 -4.20
CA GLY A 130 5.64 10.27 -5.27
C GLY A 130 4.96 10.12 -6.63
N ILE A 131 3.84 9.40 -6.68
CA ILE A 131 3.03 9.22 -7.90
C ILE A 131 2.47 10.57 -8.38
N ALA A 132 1.99 11.41 -7.46
CA ALA A 132 1.47 12.74 -7.82
C ALA A 132 2.57 13.64 -8.41
N VAL A 133 3.77 13.62 -7.84
CA VAL A 133 4.92 14.40 -8.33
C VAL A 133 5.39 13.91 -9.70
N GLU A 134 5.48 12.59 -9.88
CA GLU A 134 5.83 11.97 -11.16
C GLU A 134 4.84 12.35 -12.26
N ASN A 135 3.54 12.23 -11.98
CA ASN A 135 2.49 12.65 -12.89
C ASN A 135 2.55 14.17 -13.18
N SER A 136 2.81 15.01 -12.18
CA SER A 136 3.00 16.46 -12.36
C SER A 136 4.20 16.79 -13.25
N TRP A 137 5.33 16.11 -13.07
CA TRP A 137 6.52 16.34 -13.89
C TRP A 137 6.31 15.96 -15.34
N CYS A 138 5.65 14.83 -15.59
CA CYS A 138 5.42 14.38 -16.94
C CYS A 138 4.35 15.23 -17.66
N THR A 139 3.36 15.77 -16.94
CA THR A 139 2.31 16.64 -17.52
C THR A 139 2.66 18.13 -17.58
N GLY A 140 3.71 18.56 -16.88
CA GLY A 140 4.07 19.98 -16.74
C GLY A 140 3.09 20.80 -15.91
N ALA A 141 2.10 20.16 -15.27
CA ALA A 141 1.13 20.81 -14.40
C ALA A 141 1.68 20.92 -12.96
N GLY A 142 1.52 22.09 -12.32
CA GLY A 142 1.99 22.34 -10.97
C GLY A 142 1.47 21.30 -9.95
N SER A 143 2.26 21.02 -8.91
CA SER A 143 2.06 19.92 -7.94
C SER A 143 0.68 19.88 -7.26
N ALA A 144 -0.01 21.02 -7.19
CA ALA A 144 -1.35 21.13 -6.62
C ALA A 144 -2.43 20.56 -7.55
N THR A 145 -2.25 20.65 -8.88
CA THR A 145 -3.25 20.22 -9.87
C THR A 145 -3.26 18.71 -10.08
N ALA A 146 -2.12 18.03 -9.86
CA ALA A 146 -2.04 16.56 -9.93
C ALA A 146 -2.84 15.84 -8.83
N LEU A 147 -3.07 16.50 -7.69
CA LEU A 147 -3.82 15.95 -6.55
C LEU A 147 -5.34 16.18 -6.65
N THR A 148 -5.82 17.08 -7.53
CA THR A 148 -7.24 17.49 -7.55
C THR A 148 -8.00 17.04 -8.80
N GLY A 149 -7.38 16.23 -9.69
CA GLY A 149 -8.07 15.57 -10.80
C GLY A 149 -8.73 16.49 -11.84
N THR A 150 -8.50 17.80 -11.80
CA THR A 150 -9.18 18.76 -12.70
C THR A 150 -8.36 19.02 -13.95
N ARG A 151 -8.59 18.14 -14.94
CA ARG A 151 -8.29 18.26 -16.38
C ARG A 151 -6.82 18.47 -16.82
N SER A 152 -6.27 17.42 -17.43
CA SER A 152 -5.89 17.32 -18.86
C SER A 152 -4.61 16.50 -19.02
N GLY A 153 -4.76 15.29 -19.55
CA GLY A 153 -3.68 14.46 -20.10
C GLY A 153 -2.73 13.90 -19.04
N ALA A 154 -3.04 12.72 -18.48
CA ALA A 154 -2.00 11.92 -17.84
C ALA A 154 -0.88 11.65 -18.86
N CYS A 155 0.38 11.90 -18.51
CA CYS A 155 1.52 11.74 -19.43
C CYS A 155 1.94 10.27 -19.66
N TRP A 156 1.13 9.34 -19.16
CA TRP A 156 1.34 7.91 -19.30
C TRP A 156 1.00 7.26 -20.67
N PRO A 157 0.62 7.95 -21.78
CA PRO A 157 0.58 7.26 -23.08
C PRO A 157 1.97 7.01 -23.69
N HIS A 158 3.07 7.38 -23.01
CA HIS A 158 4.45 7.32 -23.55
C HIS A 158 5.45 6.47 -22.74
N CYS A 159 5.03 5.81 -21.65
CA CYS A 159 5.87 4.88 -20.87
C CYS A 159 5.35 3.45 -20.96
#